data_AF-A0A2V8UWW7-F1
#
_entry.id   AF-A0A2V8UWW7-F1
#
_cell.length_a   1.000
_cell.length_b   1.000
_cell.length_c   1.000
_cell.angle_alpha   90.00
_cell.angle_beta   90.00
_cell.angle_gamma   90.00
#
_symmetry.space_group_name_H-M   'P 1'
#
loop_
_entity.id
_entity.type
_entity.pdbx_description
1 polymer ?
#
loop_
_entity_poly.entity_id
_entity_poly.type
_entity_poly.pdbx_seq_one_letter_code
_entity_poly.pdbx_strand_id
1 'polypeptide(L)'
;MAKLTELNQAASEQARVRASLEQQVARLEALEQQRVELHAELKTLFEQRKSLKTDHILMRDQVSTMRDEVASELQHEAGERVRIRVMRNADHMAYTQTLVEGLKDARVRNQNEILATLMQLRPEQLAQLVQSNDLDSFADLTHFGTERSRKILDAFRESVDPLALEITAIEDRIAIELNVATTGQLHFKDASDLSRGQKCTALLPILQKG
;
A
#
# COMPACT_ATOMS: atom_id res chain seq x y z
N MET A 1 24.89 3.11 -75.34
CA MET A 1 23.85 3.92 -74.68
C MET A 1 23.04 3.11 -73.67
N ALA A 2 22.31 2.05 -74.08
CA ALA A 2 21.46 1.25 -73.18
C ALA A 2 22.18 0.62 -71.97
N LYS A 3 23.40 0.11 -72.16
CA LYS A 3 24.20 -0.51 -71.08
C LYS A 3 24.67 0.49 -70.01
N LEU A 4 24.83 1.76 -70.38
CA LEU A 4 25.23 2.85 -69.49
C LEU A 4 24.04 3.34 -68.66
N THR A 5 22.84 3.34 -69.25
CA THR A 5 21.60 3.70 -68.54
C THR A 5 21.17 2.63 -67.53
N GLU A 6 21.32 1.34 -67.86
CA GLU A 6 21.10 0.24 -66.90
C GLU A 6 22.05 0.30 -65.70
N LEU A 7 23.34 0.54 -65.95
CA LEU A 7 24.34 0.70 -64.89
C LEU A 7 24.01 1.87 -63.96
N ASN A 8 23.53 2.99 -64.51
CA ASN A 8 23.16 4.17 -63.74
C ASN A 8 21.86 3.95 -62.93
N GLN A 9 20.90 3.21 -63.47
CA GLN A 9 19.68 2.80 -62.76
C GLN A 9 20.00 1.84 -61.61
N ALA A 10 20.85 0.83 -61.84
CA ALA A 10 21.28 -0.10 -60.79
C ALA A 10 22.05 0.62 -59.67
N ALA A 11 22.94 1.56 -60.02
CA ALA A 11 23.65 2.39 -59.05
C ALA A 11 22.71 3.29 -58.24
N SER A 12 21.70 3.88 -58.88
CA SER A 12 20.70 4.73 -58.21
C SER A 12 19.82 3.92 -57.24
N GLU A 13 19.45 2.70 -57.61
CA GLU A 13 18.67 1.82 -56.75
C GLU A 13 19.48 1.34 -55.54
N GLN A 14 20.75 0.96 -55.74
CA GLN A 14 21.67 0.67 -54.64
C GLN A 14 21.87 1.88 -53.71
N ALA A 15 21.98 3.09 -54.26
CA ALA A 15 22.10 4.31 -53.46
C ALA A 15 20.83 4.56 -52.62
N ARG A 16 19.63 4.31 -53.18
CA ARG A 16 18.36 4.41 -52.44
C ARG A 16 18.25 3.40 -51.31
N VAL A 17 18.59 2.14 -51.59
CA VAL A 17 18.59 1.08 -50.55
C VAL A 17 19.57 1.43 -49.45
N ARG A 18 20.79 1.88 -49.80
CA ARG A 18 21.79 2.30 -48.83
C ARG A 18 21.32 3.49 -47.98
N ALA A 19 20.75 4.52 -48.59
CA ALA A 19 20.21 5.67 -47.87
C ALA A 19 19.06 5.29 -46.91
N SER A 20 18.19 4.37 -47.34
CA SER A 20 17.12 3.83 -46.48
C SER A 20 17.68 3.04 -45.30
N LEU A 21 18.70 2.21 -45.52
CA LEU A 21 19.37 1.46 -44.45
C LEU A 21 20.11 2.38 -43.49
N GLU A 22 20.83 3.39 -43.99
CA GLU A 22 21.51 4.39 -43.17
C GLU A 22 20.50 5.18 -42.30
N GLN A 23 19.33 5.53 -42.86
CA GLN A 23 18.25 6.16 -42.09
C GLN A 23 17.67 5.23 -41.01
N GLN A 24 17.52 3.94 -41.29
CA GLN A 24 17.06 2.95 -40.31
C GLN A 24 18.07 2.75 -39.18
N VAL A 25 19.37 2.71 -39.50
CA VAL A 25 20.45 2.63 -38.50
C VAL A 25 20.42 3.86 -37.59
N ALA A 26 20.39 5.06 -38.16
CA ALA A 26 20.32 6.29 -37.37
C ALA A 26 19.07 6.34 -36.45
N ARG A 27 17.93 5.80 -36.92
CA ARG A 27 16.71 5.68 -36.09
C ARG A 27 16.88 4.69 -34.95
N LEU A 28 17.53 3.54 -35.20
CA LEU A 28 17.79 2.54 -34.17
C LEU A 28 18.76 3.06 -33.12
N GLU A 29 19.81 3.76 -33.52
CA GLU A 29 20.77 4.42 -32.61
C GLU A 29 20.07 5.45 -31.72
N ALA A 30 19.19 6.27 -32.29
CA ALA A 30 18.41 7.24 -31.51
C ALA A 30 17.47 6.55 -30.49
N LEU A 31 16.81 5.46 -30.88
CA LEU A 31 15.96 4.68 -29.98
C LEU A 31 16.76 3.98 -28.88
N GLU A 32 17.95 3.49 -29.19
CA GLU A 32 18.84 2.87 -28.21
C GLU A 32 19.33 3.89 -27.19
N GLN A 33 19.72 5.08 -27.64
CA GLN A 33 20.11 6.19 -26.77
C GLN A 33 18.94 6.59 -25.84
N GLN A 34 17.74 6.74 -26.39
CA GLN A 34 16.54 7.05 -25.60
C GLN A 34 16.22 5.95 -24.58
N ARG A 35 16.39 4.67 -24.95
CA ARG A 35 16.22 3.55 -24.03
C ARG A 35 17.20 3.63 -22.86
N VAL A 36 18.47 3.94 -23.12
CA VAL A 36 19.50 4.07 -22.08
C VAL A 36 19.17 5.21 -21.12
N GLU A 37 18.76 6.36 -21.65
CA GLU A 37 18.36 7.53 -20.85
C GLU A 37 17.15 7.22 -19.96
N LEU A 38 16.09 6.64 -20.54
CA LEU A 38 14.90 6.22 -19.79
C LEU A 38 15.24 5.19 -18.71
N HIS A 39 16.15 4.26 -18.98
CA HIS A 39 16.55 3.24 -18.00
C HIS A 39 17.34 3.86 -16.83
N ALA A 40 18.19 4.85 -17.12
CA ALA A 40 18.90 5.60 -16.10
C ALA A 40 17.93 6.42 -15.23
N GLU A 41 16.97 7.11 -15.85
CA GLU A 41 15.93 7.85 -15.15
C GLU A 41 15.09 6.92 -14.26
N LEU A 42 14.65 5.79 -14.79
CA LEU A 42 13.87 4.79 -14.06
C LEU A 42 14.63 4.27 -12.83
N LYS A 43 15.94 4.02 -12.96
CA LYS A 43 16.79 3.64 -11.82
C LYS A 43 16.85 4.74 -10.76
N THR A 44 17.00 6.00 -11.16
CA THR A 44 17.03 7.13 -10.22
C THR A 44 15.69 7.29 -9.48
N LEU A 45 14.57 7.12 -10.18
CA LEU A 45 13.24 7.16 -9.58
C LEU A 45 13.03 6.02 -8.58
N PHE A 46 13.55 4.82 -8.85
CA PHE A 46 13.49 3.72 -7.89
C PHE A 46 14.30 4.01 -6.62
N GLU A 47 15.50 4.58 -6.76
CA GLU A 47 16.34 4.98 -5.61
C GLU A 47 15.64 6.07 -4.78
N GLN A 48 15.05 7.07 -5.43
CA GLN A 48 14.25 8.10 -4.77
C GLN A 48 13.03 7.53 -4.04
N ARG A 49 12.26 6.64 -4.69
CA ARG A 49 11.11 5.96 -4.07
C ARG A 49 11.55 5.17 -2.84
N LYS A 50 12.67 4.46 -2.92
CA LYS A 50 13.21 3.71 -1.77
C LYS A 50 13.55 4.64 -0.60
N SER A 51 14.20 5.78 -0.85
CA SER A 51 14.51 6.77 0.18
C SER A 51 13.24 7.34 0.81
N LEU A 52 12.30 7.83 -0.01
CA LEU A 52 11.04 8.40 0.46
C LEU A 52 10.22 7.39 1.27
N LYS A 53 10.23 6.12 0.89
CA LYS A 53 9.59 5.05 1.65
C LYS A 53 10.21 4.88 3.03
N THR A 54 11.54 4.89 3.13
CA THR A 54 12.24 4.83 4.41
C THR A 54 11.89 6.04 5.28
N ASP A 55 11.91 7.24 4.71
CA ASP A 55 11.55 8.48 5.43
C ASP A 55 10.10 8.44 5.91
N HIS A 56 9.18 7.95 5.07
CA HIS A 56 7.77 7.79 5.43
C HIS A 56 7.59 6.85 6.64
N ILE A 57 8.27 5.70 6.65
CA ILE A 57 8.21 4.75 7.78
C ILE A 57 8.74 5.41 9.07
N LEU A 58 9.84 6.15 8.98
CA LEU A 58 10.41 6.86 10.13
C LEU A 58 9.47 7.95 10.66
N MET A 59 8.85 8.74 9.77
CA MET A 59 7.87 9.76 10.17
C MET A 59 6.65 9.14 10.86
N ARG A 60 6.18 7.97 10.40
CA ARG A 60 5.06 7.27 11.05
C ARG A 60 5.41 6.85 12.47
N ASP A 61 6.61 6.30 12.68
CA ASP A 61 7.03 5.87 14.02
C ASP A 61 7.16 7.08 14.97
N GLN A 62 7.64 8.22 14.45
CA GLN A 62 7.64 9.49 15.20
C GLN A 62 6.22 9.93 15.57
N VAL A 63 5.26 9.87 14.64
CA VAL A 63 3.86 10.19 14.91
C VAL A 63 3.26 9.26 15.98
N SER A 64 3.51 7.96 15.89
CA SER A 64 3.05 7.01 16.90
C SER A 64 3.68 7.27 18.27
N THR A 65 4.96 7.68 18.30
CA THR A 65 5.66 8.05 19.54
C THR A 65 5.06 9.31 20.17
N MET A 66 4.82 10.35 19.37
CA MET A 66 4.13 11.57 19.84
C MET A 66 2.72 11.27 20.35
N ARG A 67 1.99 10.35 19.71
CA ARG A 67 0.67 9.91 20.20
C ARG A 67 0.76 9.21 21.54
N ASP A 68 1.76 8.37 21.76
CA ASP A 68 1.99 7.71 23.05
C ASP A 68 2.35 8.71 24.15
N GLU A 69 3.19 9.70 23.84
CA GLU A 69 3.55 10.79 24.75
C GLU A 69 2.30 11.58 25.18
N VAL A 70 1.53 12.08 24.21
CA VAL A 70 0.30 12.84 24.46
C VAL A 70 -0.72 11.98 25.21
N ALA A 71 -0.88 10.71 24.85
CA ALA A 71 -1.80 9.82 25.56
C ALA A 71 -1.39 9.59 27.01
N SER A 72 -0.09 9.54 27.30
CA SER A 72 0.44 9.44 28.67
C SER A 72 0.18 10.72 29.48
N GLU A 73 0.38 11.89 28.86
CA GLU A 73 0.06 13.18 29.48
C GLU A 73 -1.44 13.27 29.81
N LEU A 74 -2.30 12.98 28.84
CA LEU A 74 -3.75 12.98 29.04
C LEU A 74 -4.19 11.93 30.06
N GLN A 75 -3.52 10.77 30.12
CA GLN A 75 -3.78 9.74 31.13
C GLN A 75 -3.45 10.24 32.54
N HIS A 76 -2.39 11.03 32.70
CA HIS A 76 -2.03 11.64 33.97
C HIS A 76 -3.06 12.68 34.40
N GLU A 77 -3.51 13.54 33.48
CA GLU A 77 -4.53 14.57 33.75
C GLU A 77 -5.91 13.96 34.07
N ALA A 78 -6.32 12.92 33.34
CA ALA A 78 -7.63 12.30 33.49
C ALA A 78 -7.77 11.43 34.75
N GLY A 79 -6.63 11.07 35.39
CA GLY A 79 -6.58 10.29 36.62
C GLY A 79 -7.08 8.85 36.47
N GLU A 80 -7.36 8.18 37.59
CA GLU A 80 -7.59 6.72 37.63
C GLU A 80 -8.97 6.26 37.09
N ARG A 81 -9.88 7.19 36.78
CA ARG A 81 -11.25 6.85 36.32
C ARG A 81 -11.38 6.73 34.80
N VAL A 82 -10.40 7.26 34.07
CA VAL A 82 -10.31 7.19 32.62
C VAL A 82 -9.04 6.44 32.29
N ARG A 83 -9.10 5.56 31.30
CA ARG A 83 -7.93 4.90 30.76
C ARG A 83 -7.81 5.21 29.27
N ILE A 84 -6.72 5.86 28.90
CA ILE A 84 -6.41 6.20 27.51
C ILE A 84 -5.38 5.18 27.01
N ARG A 85 -5.67 4.56 25.87
CA ARG A 85 -4.79 3.57 25.25
C ARG A 85 -4.58 3.92 23.79
N VAL A 86 -3.33 3.90 23.36
CA VAL A 86 -2.96 3.94 21.95
C VAL A 86 -2.77 2.50 21.49
N MET A 87 -3.58 2.07 20.53
CA MET A 87 -3.40 0.80 19.85
C MET A 87 -2.69 1.08 18.53
N ARG A 88 -1.38 0.80 18.50
CA ARG A 88 -0.55 1.04 17.32
C ARG A 88 -1.02 0.17 16.15
N ASN A 89 -1.05 0.76 14.95
CA ASN A 89 -1.45 0.08 13.71
C ASN A 89 -2.77 -0.73 13.83
N ALA A 90 -3.79 -0.16 14.47
CA ALA A 90 -5.04 -0.86 14.75
C ALA A 90 -6.20 -0.44 13.83
N ASP A 91 -6.06 0.67 13.10
CA ASP A 91 -7.04 1.09 12.11
C ASP A 91 -6.69 0.54 10.73
N HIS A 92 -7.27 -0.61 10.41
CA HIS A 92 -7.12 -1.28 9.13
C HIS A 92 -8.22 -0.92 8.12
N MET A 93 -9.05 0.10 8.37
CA MET A 93 -10.22 0.37 7.54
C MET A 93 -9.86 0.67 6.09
N ALA A 94 -8.90 1.55 5.86
CA ALA A 94 -8.43 1.88 4.51
C ALA A 94 -7.89 0.65 3.77
N TYR A 95 -7.03 -0.14 4.45
CA TYR A 95 -6.46 -1.35 3.88
C TYR A 95 -7.53 -2.39 3.56
N THR A 96 -8.46 -2.64 4.49
CA THR A 96 -9.58 -3.57 4.30
C THR A 96 -10.44 -3.17 3.12
N GLN A 97 -10.74 -1.87 2.98
CA GLN A 97 -11.52 -1.35 1.86
C GLN A 97 -10.82 -1.61 0.53
N THR A 98 -9.53 -1.33 0.43
CA THR A 98 -8.75 -1.61 -0.79
C THR A 98 -8.73 -3.10 -1.12
N LEU A 99 -8.60 -3.98 -0.12
CA LEU A 99 -8.66 -5.43 -0.34
C LEU A 99 -10.03 -5.90 -0.83
N VAL A 100 -11.11 -5.37 -0.25
CA VAL A 100 -12.49 -5.68 -0.66
C VAL A 100 -12.75 -5.24 -2.10
N GLU A 101 -12.32 -4.03 -2.44
CA GLU A 101 -12.42 -3.49 -3.80
C GLU A 101 -11.62 -4.34 -4.79
N GLY A 102 -10.39 -4.72 -4.44
CA GLY A 102 -9.55 -5.57 -5.28
C GLY A 102 -10.09 -6.98 -5.51
N LEU A 103 -10.83 -7.52 -4.53
CA LEU A 103 -11.43 -8.85 -4.61
C LEU A 103 -12.81 -8.88 -5.28
N LYS A 104 -13.41 -7.72 -5.56
CA LYS A 104 -14.78 -7.62 -6.07
C LYS A 104 -14.96 -8.37 -7.40
N ASP A 105 -13.98 -8.26 -8.29
CA ASP A 105 -14.01 -8.86 -9.62
C ASP A 105 -13.29 -10.22 -9.71
N ALA A 106 -12.61 -10.64 -8.64
CA ALA A 106 -11.83 -11.89 -8.60
C ALA A 106 -12.68 -13.18 -8.71
N ARG A 107 -14.01 -13.09 -8.52
CA ARG A 107 -14.96 -14.23 -8.54
C ARG A 107 -14.49 -15.44 -7.72
N VAL A 108 -13.81 -15.18 -6.60
CA VAL A 108 -13.32 -16.21 -5.68
C VAL A 108 -14.36 -16.54 -4.62
N ARG A 109 -14.44 -17.83 -4.24
CA ARG A 109 -15.25 -18.26 -3.09
C ARG A 109 -14.53 -17.92 -1.79
N ASN A 110 -15.28 -17.79 -0.70
CA ASN A 110 -14.75 -17.55 0.65
C ASN A 110 -13.96 -16.23 0.79
N GLN A 111 -14.48 -15.13 0.21
CA GLN A 111 -13.84 -13.80 0.28
C GLN A 111 -13.47 -13.38 1.72
N ASN A 112 -14.29 -13.74 2.71
CA ASN A 112 -14.00 -13.40 4.12
C ASN A 112 -12.74 -14.10 4.65
N GLU A 113 -12.54 -15.38 4.32
CA GLU A 113 -11.32 -16.10 4.71
C GLU A 113 -10.10 -15.56 3.97
N ILE A 114 -10.27 -15.22 2.70
CA ILE A 114 -9.20 -14.62 1.88
C ILE A 114 -8.79 -13.27 2.47
N LEU A 115 -9.75 -12.41 2.80
CA LEU A 115 -9.52 -11.13 3.48
C LEU A 115 -8.78 -11.34 4.80
N ALA A 116 -9.21 -12.28 5.64
CA ALA A 116 -8.57 -12.54 6.92
C ALA A 116 -7.09 -12.94 6.78
N THR A 117 -6.74 -13.73 5.77
CA THR A 117 -5.35 -14.09 5.48
C THR A 117 -4.57 -12.93 4.85
N LEU A 118 -5.16 -12.18 3.92
CA LEU A 118 -4.50 -11.00 3.32
C LEU A 118 -4.22 -9.90 4.36
N MET A 119 -5.08 -9.79 5.37
CA MET A 119 -4.89 -8.90 6.51
C MET A 119 -3.66 -9.26 7.37
N GLN A 120 -3.09 -10.47 7.26
CA GLN A 120 -1.82 -10.82 7.90
C GLN A 120 -0.61 -10.25 7.15
N LEU A 121 -0.78 -9.87 5.88
CA LEU A 121 0.26 -9.23 5.08
C LEU A 121 0.21 -7.72 5.26
N ARG A 122 1.39 -7.10 5.34
CA ARG A 122 1.47 -5.64 5.34
C ARG A 122 1.14 -5.06 3.96
N PRO A 123 0.52 -3.88 3.86
CA PRO A 123 0.18 -3.26 2.58
C PRO A 123 1.37 -3.16 1.62
N GLU A 124 2.56 -2.82 2.13
CA GLU A 124 3.76 -2.70 1.31
C GLU A 124 4.24 -4.04 0.76
N GLN A 125 4.07 -5.12 1.53
CA GLN A 125 4.42 -6.48 1.09
C GLN A 125 3.45 -6.96 0.02
N LEU A 126 2.15 -6.73 0.19
CA LEU A 126 1.16 -7.09 -0.81
C LEU A 126 1.36 -6.28 -2.09
N ALA A 127 1.58 -4.96 -1.98
CA ALA A 127 1.89 -4.10 -3.11
C ALA A 127 3.10 -4.59 -3.92
N GLN A 128 4.16 -5.02 -3.24
CA GLN A 128 5.34 -5.58 -3.90
C GLN A 128 5.00 -6.86 -4.68
N LEU A 129 4.26 -7.80 -4.08
CA LEU A 129 3.86 -9.05 -4.73
C LEU A 129 3.00 -8.81 -5.97
N VAL A 130 2.07 -7.85 -5.89
CA VAL A 130 1.22 -7.43 -7.02
C VAL A 130 2.06 -6.79 -8.12
N GLN A 131 3.00 -5.90 -7.76
CA GLN A 131 3.87 -5.21 -8.71
C GLN A 131 4.85 -6.15 -9.42
N SER A 132 5.45 -7.10 -8.70
CA SER A 132 6.40 -8.07 -9.27
C SER A 132 5.72 -9.26 -9.96
N ASN A 133 4.39 -9.38 -9.85
CA ASN A 133 3.63 -10.54 -10.31
C ASN A 133 4.23 -11.87 -9.81
N ASP A 134 4.66 -11.87 -8.55
CA ASP A 134 5.34 -13.01 -7.94
C ASP A 134 4.31 -13.98 -7.34
N LEU A 135 3.78 -14.84 -8.21
CA LEU A 135 2.77 -15.82 -7.86
C LEU A 135 3.27 -16.85 -6.83
N ASP A 136 4.52 -17.26 -6.94
CA ASP A 136 5.10 -18.30 -6.09
C ASP A 136 5.22 -17.79 -4.66
N SER A 137 5.85 -16.62 -4.46
CA SER A 137 5.92 -16.00 -3.13
C SER A 137 4.54 -15.67 -2.56
N PHE A 138 3.60 -15.21 -3.38
CA PHE A 138 2.24 -14.93 -2.93
C PHE A 138 1.50 -16.20 -2.49
N ALA A 139 1.64 -17.30 -3.24
CA ALA A 139 1.04 -18.58 -2.88
C ALA A 139 1.64 -19.18 -1.61
N ASP A 140 2.95 -19.03 -1.43
CA ASP A 140 3.66 -19.51 -0.24
C ASP A 140 3.26 -18.72 1.02
N LEU A 141 3.10 -17.40 0.90
CA LEU A 141 2.72 -16.54 2.04
C LEU A 141 1.24 -16.67 2.42
N THR A 142 0.36 -16.94 1.46
CA THR A 142 -1.09 -16.97 1.70
C THR A 142 -1.66 -18.38 1.85
N HIS A 143 -0.92 -19.41 1.42
CA HIS A 143 -1.35 -20.81 1.43
C HIS A 143 -2.71 -21.08 0.74
N PHE A 144 -3.12 -20.23 -0.20
CA PHE A 144 -4.39 -20.38 -0.92
C PHE A 144 -4.37 -21.48 -2.00
N GLY A 145 -3.18 -21.95 -2.37
CA GLY A 145 -2.95 -22.85 -3.51
C GLY A 145 -2.86 -22.09 -4.84
N THR A 146 -2.04 -22.59 -5.76
CA THR A 146 -1.57 -21.88 -6.97
C THR A 146 -2.70 -21.31 -7.84
N GLU A 147 -3.76 -22.07 -8.08
CA GLU A 147 -4.90 -21.62 -8.90
C GLU A 147 -5.67 -20.46 -8.27
N ARG A 148 -5.86 -20.50 -6.95
CA ARG A 148 -6.58 -19.45 -6.23
C ARG A 148 -5.71 -18.20 -6.08
N SER A 149 -4.43 -18.41 -5.76
CA SER A 149 -3.43 -17.36 -5.69
C SER A 149 -3.34 -16.57 -6.99
N ARG A 150 -3.33 -17.26 -8.14
CA ARG A 150 -3.29 -16.63 -9.46
C ARG A 150 -4.50 -15.73 -9.71
N LYS A 151 -5.71 -16.25 -9.48
CA LYS A 151 -6.94 -15.47 -9.66
C LYS A 151 -7.00 -14.23 -8.78
N ILE A 152 -6.53 -14.34 -7.53
CA ILE A 152 -6.48 -13.21 -6.61
C ILE A 152 -5.46 -12.20 -7.13
N LEU A 153 -4.22 -12.64 -7.40
CA LEU A 153 -3.14 -11.76 -7.84
C LEU A 153 -3.49 -11.03 -9.16
N ASP A 154 -4.07 -11.73 -10.13
CA ASP A 154 -4.52 -11.15 -11.40
C ASP A 154 -5.60 -10.08 -11.16
N ALA A 155 -6.61 -10.38 -10.31
CA ALA A 155 -7.64 -9.42 -9.98
C ALA A 155 -7.07 -8.16 -9.31
N PHE A 156 -6.13 -8.31 -8.37
CA PHE A 156 -5.46 -7.18 -7.74
C PHE A 156 -4.65 -6.35 -8.75
N ARG A 157 -3.98 -6.98 -9.71
CA ARG A 157 -3.24 -6.26 -10.76
C ARG A 157 -4.14 -5.47 -11.70
N GLU A 158 -5.36 -5.94 -11.92
CA GLU A 158 -6.33 -5.27 -12.79
C GLU A 158 -7.08 -4.13 -12.07
N SER A 159 -7.30 -4.26 -10.77
CA SER A 159 -8.23 -3.39 -10.02
C SER A 159 -7.56 -2.47 -9.00
N VAL A 160 -6.33 -2.76 -8.58
CA VAL A 160 -5.63 -2.02 -7.53
C VAL A 160 -4.32 -1.44 -8.06
N ASP A 161 -4.09 -0.16 -7.80
CA ASP A 161 -2.79 0.47 -8.03
C ASP A 161 -1.79 0.01 -6.94
N PRO A 162 -0.72 -0.72 -7.29
CA PRO A 162 0.26 -1.19 -6.32
C PRO A 162 0.99 -0.04 -5.61
N LEU A 163 1.17 1.12 -6.26
CA LEU A 163 1.82 2.27 -5.66
C LEU A 163 0.92 2.92 -4.60
N ALA A 164 -0.38 3.02 -4.89
CA ALA A 164 -1.36 3.49 -3.91
C ALA A 164 -1.50 2.52 -2.73
N LEU A 165 -1.51 1.21 -3.01
CA LEU A 165 -1.57 0.17 -1.97
C LEU A 165 -0.35 0.21 -1.04
N GLU A 166 0.84 0.51 -1.58
CA GLU A 166 2.07 0.61 -0.80
C GLU A 166 2.03 1.74 0.24
N ILE A 167 1.32 2.83 -0.04
CA ILE A 167 1.22 3.98 0.87
C ILE A 167 -0.03 3.93 1.76
N THR A 168 -0.87 2.90 1.62
CA THR A 168 -2.09 2.76 2.41
C THR A 168 -1.75 2.66 3.89
N ALA A 169 -2.20 3.65 4.65
CA ALA A 169 -1.87 3.75 6.07
C ALA A 169 -2.75 2.83 6.92
N ILE A 170 -2.09 2.09 7.83
CA ILE A 170 -2.73 1.49 9.00
C ILE A 170 -2.51 2.45 10.18
N GLU A 171 -3.54 3.20 10.56
CA GLU A 171 -3.37 4.22 11.61
C GLU A 171 -3.42 3.64 13.02
N ASP A 172 -2.96 4.44 13.99
CA ASP A 172 -3.11 4.10 15.40
C ASP A 172 -4.53 4.43 15.83
N ARG A 173 -5.17 3.52 16.58
CA ARG A 173 -6.47 3.77 17.17
C ARG A 173 -6.31 4.22 18.61
N ILE A 174 -6.86 5.39 18.94
CA ILE A 174 -6.95 5.85 20.31
C ILE A 174 -8.25 5.30 20.92
N ALA A 175 -8.14 4.54 22.00
CA ALA A 175 -9.29 4.10 22.78
C ALA A 175 -9.34 4.84 24.11
N ILE A 176 -10.52 5.35 24.44
CA ILE A 176 -10.81 5.98 25.71
C ILE A 176 -11.75 5.05 26.46
N GLU A 177 -11.22 4.38 27.47
CA GLU A 177 -11.98 3.48 28.33
C GLU A 177 -12.39 4.21 29.61
N LEU A 178 -13.65 4.09 30.02
CA LEU A 178 -14.16 4.69 31.25
C LEU A 178 -14.41 3.62 32.31
N ASN A 179 -14.08 3.91 33.56
CA ASN A 179 -14.43 3.06 34.67
C ASN A 179 -15.94 3.14 34.93
N VAL A 180 -16.64 2.02 34.75
CA VAL A 180 -18.08 1.89 35.00
C VAL A 180 -18.40 1.21 36.33
N ALA A 181 -17.39 0.86 37.13
CA ALA A 181 -17.60 0.26 38.44
C ALA A 181 -18.22 1.28 39.41
N THR A 182 -19.32 0.89 40.06
CA THR A 182 -20.00 1.70 41.09
C THR A 182 -19.48 1.42 42.50
N THR A 183 -18.94 0.23 42.76
CA THR A 183 -18.30 -0.17 44.03
C THR A 183 -17.31 -1.31 43.79
N GLY A 184 -16.13 -1.24 44.40
CA GLY A 184 -15.12 -2.30 44.32
C GLY A 184 -14.13 -2.14 43.17
N GLN A 185 -13.80 -3.25 42.50
CA GLN A 185 -12.71 -3.35 41.53
C GLN A 185 -12.98 -2.52 40.25
N LEU A 186 -11.94 -1.84 39.76
CA LEU A 186 -12.01 -1.04 38.54
C LEU A 186 -12.44 -1.89 37.35
N HIS A 187 -13.44 -1.42 36.60
CA HIS A 187 -13.94 -2.10 35.42
C HIS A 187 -14.06 -1.10 34.27
N PHE A 188 -13.10 -1.18 33.35
CA PHE A 188 -12.99 -0.27 32.22
C PHE A 188 -13.70 -0.84 31.00
N LYS A 189 -14.40 0.02 30.28
CA LYS A 189 -15.03 -0.28 28.99
C LYS A 189 -14.81 0.88 28.03
N ASP A 190 -14.60 0.58 26.75
CA ASP A 190 -14.48 1.60 25.71
C ASP A 190 -15.73 2.49 25.73
N ALA A 191 -15.53 3.81 25.71
CA ALA A 191 -16.58 4.81 25.69
C ALA A 191 -17.53 4.64 24.49
N SER A 192 -17.05 4.09 23.36
CA SER A 192 -17.90 3.76 22.21
C SER A 192 -18.97 2.73 22.54
N ASP A 193 -18.65 1.77 23.42
CA ASP A 193 -19.45 0.57 23.68
C ASP A 193 -20.35 0.71 24.91
N LEU A 194 -20.29 1.85 25.59
CA LEU A 194 -21.11 2.13 26.77
C LEU A 194 -22.57 2.41 26.42
N SER A 195 -23.48 1.81 27.20
CA SER A 195 -24.89 2.20 27.16
C SER A 195 -25.11 3.62 27.72
N ARG A 196 -26.24 4.25 27.38
CA ARG A 196 -26.60 5.59 27.90
C ARG A 196 -26.52 5.66 29.44
N GLY A 197 -27.00 4.64 30.14
CA GLY A 197 -26.93 4.59 31.61
C GLY A 197 -25.50 4.48 32.14
N GLN A 198 -24.66 3.66 31.51
CA GLN A 198 -23.26 3.51 31.89
C GLN A 198 -22.44 4.77 31.63
N LYS A 199 -22.72 5.49 30.53
CA LYS A 199 -22.10 6.79 30.24
C LYS A 199 -22.39 7.80 31.35
N CYS A 200 -23.66 7.93 31.77
CA CYS A 200 -24.00 8.81 32.88
C CYS A 200 -23.27 8.44 34.17
N THR A 201 -23.26 7.15 34.53
CA THR A 201 -22.59 6.66 35.76
C THR A 201 -21.08 6.90 35.74
N ALA A 202 -20.42 6.73 34.60
CA ALA A 202 -18.98 6.91 34.48
C ALA A 202 -18.55 8.38 34.40
N LEU A 203 -19.36 9.25 33.79
CA LEU A 203 -19.05 10.68 33.59
C LEU A 203 -19.37 11.55 34.81
N LEU A 204 -20.44 11.25 35.55
CA LEU A 204 -20.86 12.01 36.75
C LEU A 204 -19.71 12.27 37.74
N PRO A 205 -18.93 11.25 38.13
CA PRO A 205 -17.84 11.44 39.08
C PRO A 205 -16.65 12.22 38.53
N ILE A 206 -16.51 12.32 37.20
CA ILE A 206 -15.46 13.09 36.53
C ILE A 206 -15.85 14.57 36.51
N LEU A 207 -17.11 14.87 36.17
CA LEU A 207 -17.64 16.24 36.09
C LEU A 207 -17.78 16.93 37.46
N GLN A 208 -17.92 16.18 38.54
CA GLN A 208 -18.05 16.71 39.91
C GLN A 208 -16.70 17.03 40.60
N LYS A 209 -15.56 16.69 39.96
CA LYS A 209 -14.21 16.93 40.49
C LYS A 209 -13.41 18.02 39.74
N GLY A 210 -13.95 18.57 38.65
CA GLY A 210 -13.48 19.82 38.05
C GLY A 210 -14.16 21.01 38.71
#